data_AF-A0A4Q6FX48-F1
#
_entry.id   AF-A0A4Q6FX48-F1
#
_cell.length_a   1.000
_cell.length_b   1.000
_cell.length_c   1.000
_cell.angle_alpha   90.00
_cell.angle_beta   90.00
_cell.angle_gamma   90.00
#
_symmetry.space_group_name_H-M   'P 1'
#
loop_
_entity.id
_entity.type
_entity.pdbx_description
1 polymer ?
#
loop_
_entity_poly.entity_id
_entity_poly.type
_entity_poly.pdbx_seq_one_letter_code
_entity_poly.pdbx_strand_id
1 'polypeptide(L)'
;MVNVKTNALSFWLGLSLLACNSNVYEPIENPNPADQAAAYMDEQKPDEAISVLDKALSGDSQNYQLISMLASAKAQKAGVDTFDLIIRLASEGVSGGNGLTAMFSILPAVTVENRRLMLEVVNLLASIPAASRTDADNLKATIFNASFTALQAKFFDADGDGSFTIDELANLDDESADAIINSLLDAQNSAVLFQGAEENGVAAEKVEAIKAELDAQPGATNAEKLRNLLAASGQLPNNIPSTP
;
A
#
# COMPACT_ATOMS: atom_id res chain seq x y z
N MET A 1 -8.13 -29.08 50.67
CA MET A 1 -8.11 -27.64 50.37
C MET A 1 -8.21 -27.48 48.86
N VAL A 2 -9.42 -27.21 48.35
CA VAL A 2 -9.67 -26.88 46.93
C VAL A 2 -10.29 -25.50 46.97
N ASN A 3 -9.59 -24.52 46.40
CA ASN A 3 -9.97 -23.12 46.45
C ASN A 3 -10.65 -22.76 45.13
N VAL A 4 -11.96 -22.52 45.21
CA VAL A 4 -12.79 -22.01 44.10
C VAL A 4 -12.58 -20.50 44.03
N LYS A 5 -12.25 -19.97 42.86
CA LYS A 5 -12.44 -18.56 42.53
C LYS A 5 -13.10 -18.43 41.16
N THR A 6 -14.43 -18.40 41.17
CA THR A 6 -15.27 -17.77 40.17
C THR A 6 -15.25 -16.26 40.42
N ASN A 7 -14.77 -15.47 39.44
CA ASN A 7 -15.00 -14.03 39.42
C ASN A 7 -15.81 -13.69 38.17
N ALA A 8 -16.97 -13.11 38.43
CA ALA A 8 -17.98 -12.69 37.49
C ALA A 8 -17.48 -11.51 36.65
N LEU A 9 -17.55 -11.67 35.32
CA LEU A 9 -17.36 -10.60 34.35
C LEU A 9 -18.73 -9.91 34.16
N SER A 10 -19.04 -8.94 35.01
CA SER A 10 -20.23 -8.08 34.85
C SER A 10 -19.87 -6.95 33.88
N PHE A 11 -20.18 -7.15 32.60
CA PHE A 11 -20.05 -6.17 31.53
C PHE A 11 -21.13 -5.08 31.73
N TRP A 12 -20.71 -3.90 32.18
CA TRP A 12 -21.54 -2.71 32.31
C TRP A 12 -21.88 -2.15 30.93
N LEU A 13 -22.96 -2.64 30.32
CA LEU A 13 -23.61 -2.03 29.16
C LEU A 13 -24.64 -1.00 29.67
N GLY A 14 -24.13 0.14 30.11
CA GLY A 14 -24.91 1.31 30.49
C GLY A 14 -24.90 2.36 29.39
N LEU A 15 -25.52 2.06 28.24
CA LEU A 15 -25.68 3.04 27.17
C LEU A 15 -26.85 3.97 27.51
N SER A 16 -26.51 5.19 27.89
CA SER A 16 -27.42 6.29 28.18
C SER A 16 -27.95 6.85 26.85
N LEU A 17 -29.12 6.37 26.43
CA LEU A 17 -29.90 6.96 25.34
C LEU A 17 -30.90 7.97 25.92
N LEU A 18 -30.43 9.20 26.13
CA LEU A 18 -31.31 10.36 26.31
C LEU A 18 -30.88 11.46 25.33
N ALA A 19 -31.82 11.81 24.45
CA ALA A 19 -31.81 12.94 23.51
C ALA A 19 -31.01 12.78 22.20
N CYS A 20 -31.58 12.01 21.26
CA CYS A 20 -31.51 12.34 19.82
C CYS A 20 -32.93 12.25 19.25
N ASN A 21 -33.55 13.41 18.99
CA ASN A 21 -34.91 13.54 18.48
C ASN A 21 -34.94 13.47 16.94
N SER A 22 -34.21 12.51 16.37
CA SER A 22 -34.12 12.28 14.93
C SER A 22 -34.29 10.79 14.67
N ASN A 23 -35.30 10.45 13.87
CA ASN A 23 -35.61 9.07 13.51
C ASN A 23 -34.39 8.40 12.87
N VAL A 24 -33.93 7.29 13.45
CA VAL A 24 -32.82 6.44 12.96
C VAL A 24 -33.14 5.76 11.60
N TYR A 25 -34.36 5.96 11.08
CA TYR A 25 -34.89 5.31 9.89
C TYR A 25 -35.44 6.29 8.84
N GLU A 26 -35.03 7.57 8.85
CA GLU A 26 -35.26 8.40 7.67
C GLU A 26 -34.28 7.96 6.58
N PRO A 27 -34.77 7.49 5.41
CA PRO A 27 -33.91 7.31 4.26
C PRO A 27 -33.32 8.68 3.94
N ILE A 28 -32.01 8.80 4.02
CA ILE A 28 -31.34 10.02 3.56
C ILE A 28 -31.60 10.08 2.05
N GLU A 29 -32.50 10.96 1.61
CA GLU A 29 -32.89 11.07 0.19
C GLU A 29 -31.70 11.40 -0.73
N ASN A 30 -30.60 11.92 -0.17
CA ASN A 30 -29.31 12.09 -0.84
C ASN A 30 -28.16 11.74 0.13
N PRO A 31 -27.73 10.48 0.22
CA PRO A 31 -26.62 10.11 1.09
C PRO A 31 -25.36 10.88 0.67
N ASN A 32 -24.53 11.25 1.65
CA ASN A 32 -23.24 11.86 1.39
C ASN A 32 -22.42 10.92 0.47
N PRO A 33 -21.85 11.41 -0.65
CA PRO A 33 -21.07 10.58 -1.56
C PRO A 33 -19.93 9.82 -0.87
N ALA A 34 -19.34 10.39 0.19
CA ALA A 34 -18.34 9.70 1.00
C ALA A 34 -18.93 8.44 1.67
N ASP A 35 -20.06 8.56 2.36
CA ASP A 35 -20.70 7.45 3.07
C ASP A 35 -21.16 6.36 2.08
N GLN A 36 -21.70 6.76 0.93
CA GLN A 36 -22.11 5.83 -0.11
C GLN A 36 -20.92 5.08 -0.72
N ALA A 37 -19.82 5.79 -1.01
CA ALA A 37 -18.63 5.18 -1.54
C ALA A 37 -17.97 4.22 -0.53
N ALA A 38 -17.93 4.60 0.75
CA ALA A 38 -17.44 3.73 1.82
C ALA A 38 -18.25 2.42 1.90
N ALA A 39 -19.59 2.51 1.87
CA ALA A 39 -20.44 1.32 1.85
C ALA A 39 -20.17 0.41 0.64
N TYR A 40 -19.95 0.97 -0.55
CA TYR A 40 -19.57 0.18 -1.71
C TYR A 40 -18.19 -0.48 -1.57
N MET A 41 -17.21 0.21 -1.00
CA MET A 41 -15.89 -0.38 -0.72
C MET A 41 -15.98 -1.52 0.29
N ASP A 42 -16.80 -1.38 1.34
CA ASP A 42 -17.06 -2.44 2.33
C ASP A 42 -17.76 -3.66 1.70
N GLU A 43 -18.62 -3.44 0.71
CA GLU A 43 -19.28 -4.48 -0.09
C GLU A 43 -18.40 -5.08 -1.19
N GLN A 44 -17.10 -4.72 -1.27
CA GLN A 44 -16.17 -5.11 -2.32
C GLN A 44 -16.66 -4.76 -3.74
N LYS A 45 -17.30 -3.59 -3.86
CA LYS A 45 -17.84 -3.01 -5.09
C LYS A 45 -17.06 -1.75 -5.48
N PRO A 46 -15.77 -1.87 -5.83
CA PRO A 46 -14.93 -0.70 -6.06
C PRO A 46 -15.33 0.08 -7.32
N ASP A 47 -15.95 -0.55 -8.32
CA ASP A 47 -16.44 0.14 -9.52
C ASP A 47 -17.56 1.12 -9.20
N GLU A 48 -18.51 0.71 -8.35
CA GLU A 48 -19.59 1.55 -7.87
C GLU A 48 -19.06 2.69 -6.97
N ALA A 49 -18.10 2.39 -6.10
CA ALA A 49 -17.44 3.41 -5.27
C ALA A 49 -16.73 4.47 -6.14
N ILE A 50 -15.96 4.05 -7.14
CA ILE A 50 -15.28 4.95 -8.10
C ILE A 50 -16.31 5.82 -8.82
N SER A 51 -17.40 5.24 -9.31
CA SER A 51 -18.46 5.97 -10.03
C SER A 51 -19.10 7.08 -9.17
N VAL A 52 -19.38 6.79 -7.89
CA VAL A 52 -19.92 7.78 -6.94
C VAL A 52 -18.92 8.91 -6.70
N LEU A 53 -17.65 8.57 -6.48
CA LEU A 53 -16.59 9.51 -6.15
C LEU A 53 -16.23 10.41 -7.34
N ASP A 54 -16.10 9.85 -8.55
CA ASP A 54 -15.85 10.62 -9.78
C ASP A 54 -17.00 11.62 -10.04
N LYS A 55 -18.25 11.19 -9.84
CA LYS A 55 -19.41 12.07 -9.97
C LYS A 55 -19.37 13.21 -8.95
N ALA A 56 -19.04 12.92 -7.69
CA ALA A 56 -18.94 13.94 -6.66
C ALA A 56 -17.80 14.94 -6.92
N LEU A 57 -16.62 14.45 -7.34
CA LEU A 57 -15.46 15.27 -7.68
C LEU A 57 -15.67 16.12 -8.94
N SER A 58 -16.59 15.74 -9.84
CA SER A 58 -16.98 16.60 -10.96
C SER A 58 -17.66 17.90 -10.49
N GLY A 59 -18.31 17.88 -9.33
CA GLY A 59 -18.93 19.05 -8.69
C GLY A 59 -18.00 19.80 -7.73
N ASP A 60 -17.02 19.11 -7.14
CA ASP A 60 -16.04 19.67 -6.20
C ASP A 60 -14.66 19.01 -6.37
N SER A 61 -13.93 19.45 -7.40
CA SER A 61 -12.65 18.84 -7.79
C SER A 61 -11.51 19.02 -6.78
N GLN A 62 -11.69 19.86 -5.75
CA GLN A 62 -10.67 20.09 -4.71
C GLN A 62 -11.05 19.46 -3.37
N ASN A 63 -12.04 18.57 -3.37
CA ASN A 63 -12.41 17.81 -2.18
C ASN A 63 -11.36 16.72 -1.88
N TYR A 64 -10.33 17.07 -1.12
CA TYR A 64 -9.20 16.16 -0.84
C TYR A 64 -9.62 14.89 -0.10
N GLN A 65 -10.68 14.93 0.70
CA GLN A 65 -11.25 13.73 1.31
C GLN A 65 -11.76 12.76 0.23
N LEU A 66 -12.55 13.25 -0.73
CA LEU A 66 -13.06 12.43 -1.83
C LEU A 66 -11.94 11.96 -2.76
N ILE A 67 -10.90 12.76 -2.99
CA ILE A 67 -9.69 12.32 -3.73
C ILE A 67 -9.00 11.16 -3.02
N SER A 68 -8.79 11.27 -1.70
CA SER A 68 -8.20 10.20 -0.89
C SER A 68 -9.04 8.94 -0.90
N MET A 69 -10.38 9.05 -0.85
CA MET A 69 -11.29 7.91 -0.98
C MET A 69 -11.25 7.31 -2.39
N LEU A 70 -11.14 8.12 -3.45
CA LEU A 70 -11.04 7.64 -4.83
C LEU A 70 -9.75 6.85 -5.03
N ALA A 71 -8.64 7.32 -4.45
CA ALA A 71 -7.39 6.58 -4.44
C ALA A 71 -7.56 5.21 -3.75
N SER A 72 -8.22 5.16 -2.59
CA SER A 72 -8.49 3.88 -1.91
C SER A 72 -9.38 2.93 -2.72
N ALA A 73 -10.45 3.43 -3.36
CA ALA A 73 -11.33 2.61 -4.20
C ALA A 73 -10.61 2.06 -5.44
N LYS A 74 -9.77 2.86 -6.10
CA LYS A 74 -8.93 2.42 -7.23
C LYS A 74 -7.87 1.42 -6.80
N ALA A 75 -7.28 1.59 -5.61
CA ALA A 75 -6.33 0.63 -5.05
C ALA A 75 -7.01 -0.71 -4.76
N GLN A 76 -8.21 -0.69 -4.15
CA GLN A 76 -9.01 -1.89 -3.93
C GLN A 76 -9.35 -2.59 -5.27
N LYS A 77 -9.73 -1.84 -6.31
CA LYS A 77 -9.93 -2.39 -7.67
C LYS A 77 -8.66 -3.02 -8.25
N ALA A 78 -7.50 -2.45 -7.95
CA ALA A 78 -6.22 -3.01 -8.36
C ALA A 78 -5.83 -4.28 -7.57
N GLY A 79 -6.58 -4.64 -6.54
CA GLY A 79 -6.29 -5.76 -5.63
C GLY A 79 -5.37 -5.39 -4.46
N VAL A 80 -5.20 -4.09 -4.18
CA VAL A 80 -4.37 -3.56 -3.09
C VAL A 80 -5.26 -2.81 -2.11
N ASP A 81 -5.81 -3.54 -1.13
CA ASP A 81 -6.55 -2.94 -0.02
C ASP A 81 -5.60 -2.62 1.15
N THR A 82 -5.69 -1.40 1.70
CA THR A 82 -4.83 -0.94 2.78
C THR A 82 -4.97 -1.80 4.05
N PHE A 83 -6.19 -2.18 4.42
CA PHE A 83 -6.41 -2.97 5.63
C PHE A 83 -5.94 -4.40 5.46
N ASP A 84 -6.25 -5.02 4.31
CA ASP A 84 -5.77 -6.37 4.02
C ASP A 84 -4.25 -6.42 3.97
N LEU A 85 -3.60 -5.41 3.37
CA LEU A 85 -2.15 -5.35 3.31
C LEU A 85 -1.54 -5.21 4.70
N ILE A 86 -2.08 -4.34 5.56
CA ILE A 86 -1.61 -4.18 6.95
C ILE A 86 -1.78 -5.48 7.73
N ILE A 87 -2.94 -6.13 7.61
CA ILE A 87 -3.21 -7.40 8.29
C ILE A 87 -2.25 -8.48 7.79
N ARG A 88 -2.07 -8.63 6.48
CA ARG A 88 -1.16 -9.64 5.90
C ARG A 88 0.29 -9.39 6.28
N LEU A 89 0.75 -8.12 6.26
CA LEU A 89 2.08 -7.75 6.74
C LEU A 89 2.28 -8.11 8.21
N ALA A 90 1.24 -7.96 9.04
CA ALA A 90 1.28 -8.30 10.46
C ALA A 90 1.17 -9.82 10.73
N SER A 91 0.41 -10.56 9.92
CA SER A 91 0.09 -11.97 10.17
C SER A 91 1.02 -12.96 9.48
N GLU A 92 1.43 -12.68 8.25
CA GLU A 92 2.24 -13.62 7.44
C GLU A 92 3.73 -13.39 7.68
N GLY A 93 4.10 -12.21 8.18
CA GLY A 93 5.49 -11.79 8.20
C GLY A 93 6.02 -11.61 6.79
N VAL A 94 7.01 -10.74 6.65
CA VAL A 94 7.64 -10.44 5.37
C VAL A 94 8.67 -11.53 5.13
N SER A 95 8.25 -12.69 4.58
CA SER A 95 9.14 -13.82 4.27
C SER A 95 9.65 -13.74 2.83
N GLY A 96 10.91 -13.33 2.66
CA GLY A 96 11.58 -13.21 1.36
C GLY A 96 13.00 -12.68 1.52
N GLY A 97 13.86 -12.86 0.52
CA GLY A 97 15.29 -12.55 0.61
C GLY A 97 15.61 -11.07 0.87
N ASN A 98 14.81 -10.12 0.35
CA ASN A 98 14.92 -8.68 0.62
C ASN A 98 13.54 -8.05 0.89
N GLY A 99 13.53 -6.81 1.41
CA GLY A 99 12.28 -6.15 1.84
C GLY A 99 11.28 -5.87 0.70
N LEU A 100 11.74 -5.81 -0.55
CA LEU A 100 10.90 -5.53 -1.72
C LEU A 100 10.17 -6.78 -2.23
N THR A 101 10.88 -7.90 -2.40
CA THR A 101 10.29 -9.15 -2.90
C THR A 101 9.38 -9.82 -1.88
N ALA A 102 9.61 -9.56 -0.61
CA ALA A 102 8.77 -10.10 0.44
C ALA A 102 7.35 -9.49 0.49
N MET A 103 7.07 -8.43 -0.28
CA MET A 103 5.71 -7.95 -0.53
C MET A 103 4.99 -8.74 -1.65
N PHE A 104 5.70 -9.58 -2.43
CA PHE A 104 5.12 -10.18 -3.63
C PHE A 104 4.00 -11.19 -3.32
N SER A 105 4.10 -11.92 -2.22
CA SER A 105 3.11 -12.93 -1.81
C SER A 105 1.75 -12.33 -1.44
N ILE A 106 1.76 -11.10 -0.91
CA ILE A 106 0.54 -10.43 -0.44
C ILE A 106 -0.09 -9.53 -1.50
N LEU A 107 0.64 -9.25 -2.59
CA LEU A 107 0.20 -8.45 -3.72
C LEU A 107 -0.50 -9.30 -4.79
N PRO A 108 -1.44 -8.72 -5.55
CA PRO A 108 -2.12 -9.43 -6.62
C PRO A 108 -1.13 -9.89 -7.72
N ALA A 109 -1.58 -10.79 -8.58
CA ALA A 109 -0.86 -11.12 -9.81
C ALA A 109 -0.71 -9.86 -10.67
N VAL A 110 0.46 -9.63 -11.27
CA VAL A 110 0.71 -8.40 -12.04
C VAL A 110 -0.05 -8.45 -13.36
N THR A 111 -0.79 -7.38 -13.65
CA THR A 111 -1.47 -7.17 -14.94
C THR A 111 -1.15 -5.76 -15.45
N VAL A 112 -1.44 -5.47 -16.71
CA VAL A 112 -1.34 -4.09 -17.21
C VAL A 112 -2.32 -3.19 -16.48
N GLU A 113 -3.52 -3.69 -16.20
CA GLU A 113 -4.60 -2.91 -15.60
C GLU A 113 -4.34 -2.54 -14.14
N ASN A 114 -3.88 -3.48 -13.31
CA ASN A 114 -3.62 -3.15 -11.90
C ASN A 114 -2.44 -2.19 -11.73
N ARG A 115 -1.39 -2.28 -12.56
CA ARG A 115 -0.30 -1.29 -12.55
C ARG A 115 -0.79 0.09 -12.98
N ARG A 116 -1.61 0.17 -14.03
CA ARG A 116 -2.22 1.42 -14.49
C ARG A 116 -3.07 2.05 -13.38
N LEU A 117 -3.90 1.26 -12.71
CA LEU A 117 -4.70 1.74 -11.57
C LEU A 117 -3.83 2.20 -10.41
N MET A 118 -2.79 1.46 -10.04
CA MET A 118 -1.89 1.87 -8.94
C MET A 118 -1.10 3.14 -9.28
N LEU A 119 -0.73 3.36 -10.54
CA LEU A 119 -0.15 4.63 -10.99
C LEU A 119 -1.16 5.79 -10.81
N GLU A 120 -2.43 5.59 -11.16
CA GLU A 120 -3.47 6.59 -10.87
C GLU A 120 -3.63 6.85 -9.37
N VAL A 121 -3.58 5.81 -8.54
CA VAL A 121 -3.69 5.92 -7.08
C VAL A 121 -2.59 6.81 -6.50
N VAL A 122 -1.33 6.55 -6.84
CA VAL A 122 -0.22 7.34 -6.30
C VAL A 122 -0.26 8.78 -6.82
N ASN A 123 -0.68 9.00 -8.08
CA ASN A 123 -0.87 10.33 -8.64
C ASN A 123 -2.02 11.10 -7.99
N LEU A 124 -3.13 10.43 -7.66
CA LEU A 124 -4.25 11.05 -6.94
C LEU A 124 -3.82 11.51 -5.55
N LEU A 125 -3.13 10.67 -4.78
CA LEU A 125 -2.61 11.09 -3.47
C LEU A 125 -1.53 12.16 -3.58
N ALA A 126 -0.69 12.11 -4.61
CA ALA A 126 0.29 13.15 -4.90
C ALA A 126 -0.38 14.51 -5.18
N SER A 127 -1.58 14.50 -5.78
CA SER A 127 -2.34 15.73 -6.08
C SER A 127 -2.89 16.43 -4.84
N ILE A 128 -3.01 15.74 -3.70
CA ILE A 128 -3.39 16.34 -2.42
C ILE A 128 -2.19 17.15 -1.90
N PRO A 129 -2.31 18.48 -1.71
CA PRO A 129 -1.23 19.30 -1.18
C PRO A 129 -0.76 18.76 0.18
N ALA A 130 0.56 18.74 0.41
CA ALA A 130 1.11 18.18 1.65
C ALA A 130 0.52 18.82 2.93
N ALA A 131 0.24 20.12 2.90
CA ALA A 131 -0.39 20.85 4.02
C ALA A 131 -1.86 20.48 4.27
N SER A 132 -2.51 19.79 3.32
CA SER A 132 -3.89 19.32 3.42
C SER A 132 -3.99 17.81 3.65
N ARG A 133 -2.86 17.09 3.68
CA ARG A 133 -2.84 15.66 3.96
C ARG A 133 -3.04 15.40 5.45
N THR A 134 -3.91 14.46 5.75
CA THR A 134 -4.06 13.87 7.08
C THR A 134 -3.02 12.76 7.28
N ASP A 135 -2.85 12.30 8.53
CA ASP A 135 -2.00 11.14 8.82
C ASP A 135 -2.46 9.89 8.07
N ALA A 136 -3.78 9.72 7.89
CA ALA A 136 -4.36 8.64 7.11
C ALA A 136 -3.96 8.74 5.62
N ASP A 137 -3.88 9.94 5.06
CA ASP A 137 -3.44 10.14 3.68
C ASP A 137 -1.95 9.82 3.52
N ASN A 138 -1.13 10.19 4.49
CA ASN A 138 0.31 9.88 4.49
C ASN A 138 0.56 8.36 4.65
N LEU A 139 -0.22 7.69 5.50
CA LEU A 139 -0.20 6.23 5.63
C LEU A 139 -0.59 5.54 4.32
N LYS A 140 -1.71 5.96 3.70
CA LYS A 140 -2.15 5.44 2.39
C LYS A 140 -1.09 5.68 1.32
N ALA A 141 -0.52 6.88 1.24
CA ALA A 141 0.51 7.22 0.28
C ALA A 141 1.76 6.34 0.46
N THR A 142 2.15 6.06 1.71
CA THR A 142 3.26 5.14 2.02
C THR A 142 2.95 3.73 1.51
N ILE A 143 1.79 3.20 1.88
CA ILE A 143 1.39 1.82 1.57
C ILE A 143 1.20 1.63 0.06
N PHE A 144 0.55 2.57 -0.62
CA PHE A 144 0.27 2.47 -2.05
C PHE A 144 1.52 2.69 -2.90
N ASN A 145 2.43 3.60 -2.52
CA ASN A 145 3.72 3.71 -3.21
C ASN A 145 4.59 2.47 -3.00
N ALA A 146 4.66 1.93 -1.78
CA ALA A 146 5.38 0.68 -1.54
C ALA A 146 4.80 -0.50 -2.34
N SER A 147 3.47 -0.63 -2.35
CA SER A 147 2.76 -1.65 -3.15
C SER A 147 2.99 -1.46 -4.65
N PHE A 148 2.97 -0.22 -5.13
CA PHE A 148 3.23 0.08 -6.54
C PHE A 148 4.68 -0.21 -6.93
N THR A 149 5.65 0.16 -6.09
CA THR A 149 7.07 -0.20 -6.24
C THR A 149 7.23 -1.71 -6.38
N ALA A 150 6.64 -2.48 -5.46
CA ALA A 150 6.70 -3.93 -5.47
C ALA A 150 5.99 -4.55 -6.68
N LEU A 151 4.83 -4.02 -7.10
CA LEU A 151 4.15 -4.47 -8.34
C LEU A 151 4.97 -4.18 -9.60
N GLN A 152 5.67 -3.06 -9.65
CA GLN A 152 6.57 -2.73 -10.77
C GLN A 152 7.76 -3.70 -10.81
N ALA A 153 8.36 -4.02 -9.66
CA ALA A 153 9.44 -5.02 -9.60
C ALA A 153 8.94 -6.42 -9.95
N LYS A 154 7.80 -6.84 -9.39
CA LYS A 154 7.14 -8.14 -9.65
C LYS A 154 6.75 -8.32 -11.11
N PHE A 155 6.62 -7.25 -11.89
CA PHE A 155 6.38 -7.37 -13.34
C PHE A 155 7.54 -8.05 -14.08
N PHE A 156 8.76 -7.91 -13.57
CA PHE A 156 9.94 -8.51 -14.17
C PHE A 156 10.17 -9.96 -13.70
N ASP A 157 9.48 -10.40 -12.65
CA ASP A 157 9.41 -11.79 -12.18
C ASP A 157 8.35 -12.53 -13.03
N ALA A 158 8.79 -13.09 -14.16
CA ALA A 158 7.91 -13.58 -15.22
C ALA A 158 7.27 -14.92 -14.87
N ASP A 159 7.96 -15.75 -14.07
CA ASP A 159 7.43 -17.02 -13.57
C ASP A 159 6.69 -16.90 -12.23
N GLY A 160 6.84 -15.76 -11.54
CA GLY A 160 6.13 -15.42 -10.32
C GLY A 160 6.64 -16.17 -9.09
N ASP A 161 7.88 -16.68 -9.14
CA ASP A 161 8.47 -17.46 -8.06
C ASP A 161 9.09 -16.60 -6.94
N GLY A 162 9.13 -15.28 -7.13
CA GLY A 162 9.69 -14.32 -6.18
C GLY A 162 11.22 -14.23 -6.20
N SER A 163 11.85 -14.87 -7.17
CA SER A 163 13.26 -14.79 -7.51
C SER A 163 13.42 -14.21 -8.90
N PHE A 164 14.66 -13.85 -9.26
CA PHE A 164 14.93 -13.21 -10.55
C PHE A 164 16.09 -13.89 -11.24
N THR A 165 15.83 -14.44 -12.42
CA THR A 165 16.85 -14.95 -13.33
C THR A 165 17.58 -13.81 -14.04
N ILE A 166 18.75 -14.11 -14.61
CA ILE A 166 19.52 -13.15 -15.42
C ILE A 166 18.68 -12.65 -16.61
N ASP A 167 17.90 -13.54 -17.23
CA ASP A 167 17.08 -13.22 -18.41
C ASP A 167 15.90 -12.30 -18.06
N GLU A 168 15.32 -12.47 -16.88
CA GLU A 168 14.28 -11.58 -16.35
C GLU A 168 14.80 -10.17 -16.06
N LEU A 169 15.97 -10.09 -15.42
CA LEU A 169 16.63 -8.82 -15.09
C LEU A 169 17.19 -8.10 -16.32
N ALA A 170 17.45 -8.81 -17.42
CA ALA A 170 17.92 -8.21 -18.66
C ALA A 170 16.90 -7.22 -19.25
N ASN A 171 15.61 -7.38 -18.95
CA ASN A 171 14.55 -6.50 -19.41
C ASN A 171 14.33 -5.26 -18.52
N LEU A 172 14.95 -5.21 -17.33
CA LEU A 172 14.88 -4.07 -16.43
C LEU A 172 15.86 -2.99 -16.89
N ASP A 173 15.44 -2.06 -17.74
CA ASP A 173 16.25 -0.94 -18.22
C ASP A 173 16.37 0.22 -17.20
N ASP A 174 17.17 1.24 -17.54
CA ASP A 174 17.40 2.40 -16.66
C ASP A 174 16.11 3.19 -16.39
N GLU A 175 15.23 3.35 -17.39
CA GLU A 175 13.96 4.06 -17.24
C GLU A 175 13.03 3.33 -16.27
N SER A 176 12.90 2.01 -16.41
CA SER A 176 12.09 1.18 -15.53
C SER A 176 12.65 1.14 -14.11
N ALA A 177 13.99 1.08 -13.97
CA ALA A 177 14.64 1.11 -12.67
C ALA A 177 14.44 2.46 -11.96
N ASP A 178 14.58 3.56 -12.68
CA ASP A 178 14.32 4.90 -12.13
C ASP A 178 12.85 5.06 -11.72
N ALA A 179 11.90 4.53 -12.49
CA ALA A 179 10.48 4.54 -12.12
C ALA A 179 10.19 3.76 -10.81
N ILE A 180 10.81 2.58 -10.64
CA ILE A 180 10.71 1.80 -9.40
C ILE A 180 11.31 2.58 -8.23
N ILE A 181 12.52 3.14 -8.40
CA ILE A 181 13.23 3.85 -7.34
C ILE A 181 12.50 5.14 -6.95
N ASN A 182 11.97 5.89 -7.92
CA ASN A 182 11.19 7.09 -7.63
C ASN A 182 9.93 6.76 -6.82
N SER A 183 9.23 5.67 -7.14
CA SER A 183 8.09 5.22 -6.32
C SER A 183 8.52 4.82 -4.90
N LEU A 184 9.70 4.20 -4.74
CA LEU A 184 10.26 3.89 -3.41
C LEU A 184 10.60 5.17 -2.63
N LEU A 185 11.15 6.19 -3.28
CA LEU A 185 11.44 7.49 -2.68
C LEU A 185 10.14 8.21 -2.26
N ASP A 186 9.09 8.13 -3.07
CA ASP A 186 7.78 8.69 -2.74
C ASP A 186 7.13 7.98 -1.55
N ALA A 187 7.30 6.66 -1.45
CA ALA A 187 6.91 5.89 -0.27
C ALA A 187 7.67 6.40 0.97
N GLN A 188 9.00 6.58 0.87
CA GLN A 188 9.84 7.04 1.97
C GLN A 188 9.43 8.43 2.45
N ASN A 189 9.26 9.37 1.51
CA ASN A 189 8.86 10.74 1.81
C ASN A 189 7.50 10.78 2.53
N SER A 190 6.56 9.95 2.08
CA SER A 190 5.23 9.85 2.72
C SER A 190 5.32 9.22 4.12
N ALA A 191 6.22 8.27 4.31
CA ALA A 191 6.39 7.57 5.58
C ALA A 191 7.01 8.49 6.65
N VAL A 192 7.97 9.35 6.27
CA VAL A 192 8.54 10.38 7.15
C VAL A 192 7.47 11.37 7.63
N LEU A 193 6.55 11.76 6.75
CA LEU A 193 5.44 12.67 7.11
C LEU A 193 4.45 12.03 8.10
N PHE A 194 4.32 10.70 8.07
CA PHE A 194 3.51 9.95 9.03
C PHE A 194 4.21 9.76 10.40
N GLN A 195 5.54 9.65 10.42
CA GLN A 195 6.35 9.51 11.64
C GLN A 195 6.38 10.75 12.56
N GLY A 196 5.78 11.87 12.17
CA GLY A 196 5.63 13.05 13.04
C GLY A 196 4.81 12.79 14.32
N ALA A 197 4.14 11.64 14.43
CA ALA A 197 3.42 11.17 15.61
C ALA A 197 4.13 9.92 16.20
N GLU A 198 4.53 10.01 17.47
CA GLU A 198 5.59 9.24 18.16
C GLU A 198 5.53 7.68 18.19
N GLU A 199 4.64 6.98 17.49
CA GLU A 199 4.46 5.52 17.74
C GLU A 199 4.30 4.58 16.53
N ASN A 200 4.39 5.01 15.26
CA ASN A 200 4.13 4.11 14.11
C ASN A 200 5.31 3.93 13.10
N GLY A 201 6.53 3.77 13.59
CA GLY A 201 7.78 3.71 12.79
C GLY A 201 7.94 2.53 11.83
N VAL A 202 7.15 1.46 11.92
CA VAL A 202 7.45 0.17 11.25
C VAL A 202 7.42 0.25 9.72
N ALA A 203 6.43 0.90 9.11
CA ALA A 203 6.32 0.98 7.65
C ALA A 203 7.43 1.85 7.04
N ALA A 204 7.74 2.97 7.69
CA ALA A 204 8.83 3.87 7.29
C ALA A 204 10.21 3.22 7.46
N GLU A 205 10.46 2.53 8.58
CA GLU A 205 11.68 1.75 8.82
C GLU A 205 11.88 0.68 7.74
N LYS A 206 10.80 0.01 7.31
CA LYS A 206 10.85 -1.00 6.24
C LYS A 206 11.22 -0.38 4.89
N VAL A 207 10.60 0.75 4.52
CA VAL A 207 10.91 1.45 3.27
C VAL A 207 12.33 2.00 3.29
N GLU A 208 12.79 2.56 4.41
CA GLU A 208 14.15 3.04 4.59
C GLU A 208 15.17 1.89 4.52
N ALA A 209 14.86 0.73 5.11
CA ALA A 209 15.70 -0.46 5.00
C ALA A 209 15.85 -0.93 3.53
N ILE A 210 14.77 -0.98 2.75
CA ILE A 210 14.83 -1.33 1.33
C ILE A 210 15.72 -0.34 0.56
N LYS A 211 15.60 0.96 0.85
CA LYS A 211 16.43 1.98 0.21
C LYS A 211 17.91 1.83 0.58
N ALA A 212 18.21 1.57 1.85
CA ALA A 212 19.58 1.34 2.31
C ALA A 212 20.19 0.08 1.68
N GLU A 213 19.41 -1.01 1.57
CA GLU A 213 19.82 -2.24 0.88
C GLU A 213 20.12 -2.01 -0.60
N LEU A 214 19.31 -1.20 -1.28
CA LEU A 214 19.52 -0.77 -2.67
C LEU A 214 20.81 0.05 -2.82
N ASP A 215 21.01 1.04 -1.95
CA ASP A 215 22.18 1.93 -2.03
C ASP A 215 23.50 1.22 -1.76
N ALA A 216 23.45 0.17 -0.94
CA ALA A 216 24.59 -0.69 -0.63
C ALA A 216 24.97 -1.64 -1.79
N GLN A 217 24.13 -1.80 -2.80
CA GLN A 217 24.45 -2.66 -3.94
C GLN A 217 25.60 -2.08 -4.79
N PRO A 218 26.50 -2.92 -5.30
CA PRO A 218 27.47 -2.49 -6.29
C PRO A 218 26.76 -2.05 -7.57
N GLY A 219 27.34 -1.11 -8.32
CA GLY A 219 26.78 -0.60 -9.57
C GLY A 219 27.01 0.89 -9.75
N ALA A 220 27.27 1.31 -10.99
CA ALA A 220 27.40 2.70 -11.39
C ALA A 220 26.03 3.34 -11.64
N THR A 221 25.04 2.56 -12.11
CA THR A 221 23.67 3.05 -12.37
C THR A 221 22.65 2.51 -11.37
N ASN A 222 21.51 3.19 -11.31
CA ASN A 222 20.35 2.76 -10.54
C ASN A 222 19.83 1.39 -10.99
N ALA A 223 19.79 1.12 -12.30
CA ALA A 223 19.41 -0.20 -12.81
C ALA A 223 20.37 -1.29 -12.38
N GLU A 224 21.69 -1.05 -12.44
CA GLU A 224 22.68 -2.03 -11.97
C GLU A 224 22.47 -2.36 -10.48
N LYS A 225 22.28 -1.34 -9.64
CA LYS A 225 22.00 -1.53 -8.21
C LYS A 225 20.70 -2.29 -7.97
N LEU A 226 19.62 -1.93 -8.67
CA LEU A 226 18.33 -2.60 -8.51
C LEU A 226 18.38 -4.05 -9.00
N ARG A 227 19.00 -4.32 -10.16
CA ARG A 227 19.23 -5.69 -10.64
C ARG A 227 20.01 -6.51 -9.61
N ASN A 228 21.06 -5.94 -9.03
CA ASN A 228 21.86 -6.64 -8.01
C ASN A 228 21.05 -6.91 -6.73
N LEU A 229 20.21 -5.97 -6.30
CA LEU A 229 19.31 -6.17 -5.17
C LEU A 229 18.32 -7.33 -5.41
N LEU A 230 17.68 -7.33 -6.59
CA LEU A 230 16.69 -8.32 -6.99
C LEU A 230 17.32 -9.70 -7.22
N ALA A 231 18.51 -9.73 -7.81
CA ALA A 231 19.27 -10.96 -7.99
C ALA A 231 19.72 -11.56 -6.64
N ALA A 232 20.01 -10.73 -5.64
CA ALA A 232 20.38 -11.18 -4.29
C ALA A 232 19.18 -11.75 -3.51
N SER A 233 17.93 -11.40 -3.85
CA SER A 233 16.74 -12.00 -3.22
C SER A 233 16.42 -13.40 -3.72
N GLY A 234 16.85 -13.76 -4.93
CA GLY A 234 16.91 -15.14 -5.37
C GLY A 234 18.23 -15.75 -4.87
N GLN A 235 18.24 -17.03 -4.48
CA GLN A 235 19.52 -17.73 -4.45
C GLN A 235 20.06 -17.76 -5.88
N LEU A 236 20.89 -16.78 -6.26
CA LEU A 236 21.74 -16.94 -7.43
C LEU A 236 22.54 -18.24 -7.21
N PRO A 237 22.47 -19.24 -8.09
CA PRO A 237 23.40 -20.34 -8.03
C PRO A 237 24.80 -19.72 -8.16
N ASN A 238 25.62 -19.88 -7.11
CA ASN A 238 27.01 -19.47 -7.04
C ASN A 238 27.73 -19.78 -8.36
N ASN A 239 27.80 -18.81 -9.28
CA ASN A 239 28.58 -18.88 -10.52
C ASN A 239 28.68 -17.47 -11.14
N ILE A 240 29.22 -16.53 -10.37
CA ILE A 240 29.99 -15.45 -11.01
C ILE A 240 31.43 -15.94 -11.00
N PRO A 241 32.02 -16.29 -12.16
CA PRO A 241 33.43 -16.64 -12.21
C PRO A 241 34.21 -15.40 -11.79
N SER A 242 35.00 -15.53 -10.73
CA SER A 242 36.00 -14.52 -10.38
C SER A 242 36.93 -14.37 -11.58
N THR A 243 36.76 -13.29 -12.33
CA THR A 243 37.71 -12.87 -13.36
C THR A 243 39.05 -12.51 -12.73
N PRO A 244 40.15 -12.67 -13.51
CA PRO A 244 41.46 -13.14 -13.02
C PRO A 244 42.26 -12.15 -12.17
#